data_AF-A0A1B0CN95-F1
#
_entry.id   AF-A0A1B0CN95-F1
#
_cell.length_a   1.000
_cell.length_b   1.000
_cell.length_c   1.000
_cell.angle_alpha   90.00
_cell.angle_beta   90.00
_cell.angle_gamma   90.00
#
_symmetry.space_group_name_H-M   'P 1'
#
loop_
_entity.id
_entity.type
_entity.pdbx_description
1 polymer ?
#
loop_
_entity_poly.entity_id
_entity_poly.type
_entity_poly.pdbx_seq_one_letter_code
_entity_poly.pdbx_strand_id
1 'polypeptide(L)' 'MVDESTRKTLASIPPLQTRAGPRDKELWVKRLKEEYQSLIKYVSNNKEADLDWFRLESNKEGTKWFGKCWYIHNLLKIRI' A
#
# COMPACT_ATOMS: atom_id res chain seq x y z
N MET A 1 4.84 -11.62 -18.80
CA MET A 1 4.01 -10.42 -19.07
C MET A 1 3.10 -10.23 -17.87
N VAL A 2 3.01 -9.01 -17.32
CA VAL A 2 2.01 -8.69 -16.28
C VAL A 2 0.63 -8.73 -16.92
N ASP A 3 -0.32 -9.43 -16.32
CA ASP A 3 -1.67 -9.55 -16.84
C ASP A 3 -2.41 -8.20 -16.80
N GLU A 4 -3.43 -8.07 -17.63
CA GLU A 4 -4.17 -6.82 -17.81
C GLU A 4 -4.90 -6.38 -16.54
N SER A 5 -5.35 -7.32 -15.70
CA SER A 5 -6.02 -6.99 -14.45
C SER A 5 -5.05 -6.35 -13.46
N THR A 6 -3.86 -6.94 -13.31
CA THR A 6 -2.78 -6.38 -12.50
C THR A 6 -2.34 -5.02 -13.00
N ARG A 7 -2.26 -4.83 -14.33
CA ARG A 7 -1.92 -3.52 -14.93
C ARG A 7 -2.95 -2.45 -14.58
N LYS A 8 -4.24 -2.75 -14.68
CA LYS A 8 -5.33 -1.82 -14.34
C LYS A 8 -5.31 -1.45 -12.86
N THR A 9 -5.11 -2.43 -11.98
CA THR A 9 -4.98 -2.18 -10.54
C THR A 9 -3.82 -1.23 -10.25
N LEU A 10 -2.64 -1.48 -10.82
CA LEU A 10 -1.47 -0.62 -10.63
C LEU A 10 -1.68 0.79 -11.20
N ALA A 11 -2.35 0.92 -12.36
CA ALA A 11 -2.65 2.22 -12.96
C ALA A 11 -3.59 3.09 -12.11
N SER A 12 -4.38 2.47 -11.22
CA SER A 12 -5.28 3.17 -10.30
C SER A 12 -4.61 3.72 -9.03
N ILE A 13 -3.32 3.39 -8.81
CA ILE A 13 -2.55 3.83 -7.66
C ILE A 13 -1.82 5.13 -8.02
N PRO A 14 -1.95 6.19 -7.20
CA PRO A 14 -1.23 7.45 -7.43
C PRO A 14 0.29 7.23 -7.51
N PRO A 15 0.99 7.79 -8.51
CA PRO A 15 2.44 7.69 -8.61
C PRO A 15 3.11 8.64 -7.62
N LEU A 16 4.22 8.20 -7.03
CA LEU A 16 5.03 9.00 -6.12
C LEU A 16 6.09 9.78 -6.90
N GLN A 17 6.30 11.04 -6.52
CA GLN A 17 7.19 11.97 -7.23
C GLN A 17 8.45 12.26 -6.43
N THR A 18 8.34 12.26 -5.10
CA THR A 18 9.45 12.65 -4.22
C THR A 18 10.47 11.50 -4.13
N ARG A 19 11.68 11.72 -4.65
CA ARG A 19 12.80 10.77 -4.55
C ARG A 19 13.60 11.04 -3.27
N ALA A 20 13.09 10.54 -2.15
CA ALA A 20 13.70 10.73 -0.84
C ALA A 20 13.59 9.45 0.00
N GLY A 21 14.62 9.17 0.79
CA GLY A 21 14.64 8.12 1.79
C GLY A 21 14.63 8.67 3.22
N PRO A 22 14.62 7.78 4.24
CA PRO A 22 14.45 8.18 5.64
C PRO A 22 15.49 9.16 6.22
N ARG A 23 16.62 9.35 5.55
CA ARG A 23 17.69 10.27 5.98
C ARG A 23 17.51 11.69 5.43
N ASP A 24 16.62 11.88 4.47
CA ASP A 24 16.42 13.15 3.76
C ASP A 24 15.48 14.13 4.49
N LYS A 25 15.26 13.91 5.80
CA LYS A 25 14.53 14.78 6.74
C LYS A 25 13.15 15.23 6.20
N GLU A 26 13.00 16.49 5.82
CA GLU A 26 11.72 17.05 5.35
C GLU A 26 11.23 16.42 4.06
N LEU A 27 12.16 16.04 3.16
CA LEU A 27 11.80 15.35 1.92
C LEU A 27 11.26 13.94 2.22
N TRP A 28 11.72 13.30 3.29
CA TRP A 28 11.16 12.03 3.74
C TRP A 28 9.72 12.19 4.21
N VAL A 29 9.40 13.24 4.97
CA VAL A 29 8.02 13.50 5.41
C VAL A 29 7.09 13.71 4.21
N LYS A 30 7.56 14.43 3.18
CA LYS A 30 6.82 14.60 1.93
C LYS A 30 6.59 13.26 1.21
N ARG A 31 7.64 12.44 1.06
CA ARG A 31 7.55 11.10 0.49
C ARG A 31 6.59 10.21 1.29
N LEU A 32 6.68 10.21 2.61
CA LEU A 32 5.83 9.42 3.48
C LEU A 32 4.35 9.78 3.32
N LYS A 33 4.04 11.08 3.15
CA LYS A 33 2.67 11.53 2.86
C LYS A 33 2.16 10.97 1.52
N GLU A 34 3.00 10.95 0.49
CA GLU A 34 2.68 10.35 -0.83
C GLU A 34 2.45 8.83 -0.71
N GLU A 35 3.27 8.12 0.08
CA GLU A 35 3.10 6.68 0.37
C GLU A 35 1.76 6.40 1.06
N TYR A 36 1.41 7.17 2.09
CA TYR A 36 0.13 7.03 2.79
C TYR A 36 -1.06 7.26 1.89
N GLN A 37 -1.03 8.30 1.05
CA GLN A 37 -2.11 8.57 0.09
C GLN A 37 -2.27 7.40 -0.90
N SER A 38 -1.16 6.84 -1.38
CA SER A 38 -1.16 5.72 -2.31
C SER A 38 -1.71 4.44 -1.66
N LEU A 39 -1.28 4.13 -0.43
CA LEU A 39 -1.78 2.99 0.35
C LEU A 39 -3.27 3.12 0.66
N ILE A 40 -3.72 4.30 1.12
CA ILE A 40 -5.14 4.54 1.42
C ILE A 40 -5.98 4.36 0.15
N LYS A 41 -5.54 4.90 -0.99
CA LYS A 41 -6.26 4.75 -2.26
C LYS A 41 -6.31 3.28 -2.68
N TYR A 42 -5.21 2.55 -2.56
CA TYR A 42 -5.18 1.13 -2.90
C TYR A 42 -6.10 0.29 -2.02
N VAL A 43 -6.10 0.51 -0.70
CA VAL A 43 -7.01 -0.17 0.23
C VAL A 43 -8.47 0.20 -0.05
N SER A 44 -8.78 1.45 -0.36
CA SER A 44 -10.15 1.86 -0.75
C SER A 44 -10.62 1.12 -2.00
N ASN A 45 -9.80 1.11 -3.06
CA ASN A 45 -10.12 0.42 -4.30
C ASN A 45 -10.31 -1.10 -4.06
N ASN A 46 -9.46 -1.71 -3.22
CA ASN A 46 -9.60 -3.13 -2.88
C ASN A 46 -10.89 -3.40 -2.10
N LYS A 47 -11.27 -2.54 -1.16
CA LYS A 47 -12.53 -2.67 -0.41
C LYS A 47 -13.75 -2.52 -1.31
N GLU A 48 -13.74 -1.57 -2.23
CA GLU A 48 -14.80 -1.37 -3.23
C GLU A 48 -14.95 -2.59 -4.15
N ALA A 49 -13.86 -3.32 -4.40
CA ALA A 49 -13.84 -4.55 -5.19
C ALA A 49 -14.02 -5.84 -4.37
N ASP A 50 -14.26 -5.75 -3.06
CA ASP A 50 -14.31 -6.90 -2.13
C ASP A 50 -13.03 -7.77 -2.12
N LEU A 51 -11.88 -7.14 -2.35
CA LEU A 51 -10.55 -7.74 -2.39
C LEU A 51 -9.64 -7.23 -1.26
N ASP A 52 -10.20 -6.82 -0.12
CA ASP A 52 -9.39 -6.36 1.02
C ASP A 52 -8.51 -7.50 1.54
N TRP A 53 -7.19 -7.30 1.54
CA TRP A 53 -6.22 -8.37 1.80
C TRP A 53 -5.09 -7.99 2.77
N PHE A 54 -5.00 -6.73 3.21
CA PHE A 54 -3.97 -6.32 4.16
C PHE A 54 -4.32 -5.08 4.97
N ARG A 55 -3.64 -4.95 6.11
CA ARG A 55 -3.58 -3.72 6.90
C ARG A 55 -2.13 -3.46 7.27
N LEU A 56 -1.67 -2.23 7.04
CA LEU A 56 -0.30 -1.81 7.27
C LEU A 56 -0.28 -0.48 8.00
N GLU A 57 0.55 -0.37 9.02
CA GLU A 57 0.76 0.81 9.85
C GLU A 57 2.27 1.04 10.00
N SER A 58 2.68 2.28 10.29
CA SER A 58 4.08 2.61 10.57
C SER A 58 4.26 3.21 11.96
N ASN A 59 5.50 3.22 12.45
CA ASN A 59 5.89 4.12 13.53
C ASN A 59 5.75 5.60 13.10
N LYS A 60 5.85 6.53 14.06
CA LYS A 60 5.73 7.97 13.82
C LYS A 60 6.69 8.48 12.74
N GLU A 61 7.88 7.88 12.64
CA GLU A 61 8.92 8.26 11.69
C GLU A 61 8.76 7.61 10.30
N GLY A 62 7.84 6.66 10.13
CA GLY A 62 7.63 5.96 8.86
C GLY A 62 8.73 4.97 8.46
N THR A 63 9.65 4.66 9.38
CA THR A 63 10.84 3.82 9.12
C THR A 63 10.63 2.35 9.43
N LYS A 64 9.62 2.02 10.23
CA LYS A 64 9.25 0.65 10.59
C LYS A 64 7.77 0.47 10.29
N TRP A 65 7.47 -0.53 9.47
CA TRP A 65 6.12 -0.87 9.08
C TRP A 65 5.75 -2.22 9.68
N PHE A 66 4.54 -2.31 10.21
CA PHE A 66 3.99 -3.51 10.81
C PHE A 66 2.52 -3.63 10.44
N GLY A 67 2.05 -4.85 10.32
CA GLY A 67 0.74 -5.10 9.76
C GLY A 67 0.38 -6.56 9.76
N LYS A 68 -0.76 -6.85 9.14
CA LYS A 68 -1.24 -8.20 8.92
C LYS A 68 -1.73 -8.27 7.49
N CYS A 69 -1.45 -9.36 6.80
CA CYS A 69 -2.08 -9.65 5.52
C CYS A 69 -2.87 -10.95 5.64
N TRP A 70 -3.77 -11.15 4.69
CA TRP A 70 -4.53 -12.37 4.60
C TRP A 70 -4.81 -12.73 3.17
N TYR A 71 -5.00 -14.03 2.96
CA TYR A 71 -5.33 -14.61 1.67
C TYR A 71 -6.50 -15.56 1.85
N ILE A 72 -7.47 -15.50 0.94
CA ILE A 72 -8.63 -16.38 0.95
C ILE A 72 -8.40 -17.46 -0.11
N HIS A 73 -8.33 -18.71 0.31
CA HIS A 73 -8.21 -19.86 -0.57
C HIS A 73 -9.22 -20.94 -0.14
N ASN A 74 -10.03 -21.42 -1.08
CA ASN A 74 -11.08 -22.41 -0.80
C ASN A 74 -11.98 -22.03 0.39
N LEU A 75 -12.42 -20.76 0.44
CA LEU A 75 -13.23 -20.19 1.52
C LEU A 75 -12.56 -20.18 2.91
N LEU A 76 -11.26 -20.45 2.99
CA LEU A 76 -10.46 -20.35 4.21
C LEU A 76 -9.59 -19.10 4.19
N LYS A 77 -9.64 -18.32 5.26
CA LYS A 77 -8.82 -17.12 5.46
C LYS A 77 -7.52 -17.48 6.18
N ILE A 78 -6.40 -17.41 5.46
CA ILE A 78 -5.05 -17.56 6.02
C ILE A 78 -4.54 -16.17 6.39
N ARG A 79 -3.96 -16.01 7.58
CA ARG A 79 -3.42 -14.73 8.08
C ARG A 79 -1.93 -14.86 8.36
N ILE A 80 -1.16 -13.86 7.93
CA ILE A 80 0.29 -13.74 8.11
C ILE A 80 0.57 -12.41 8.82
#